data_AF-A0A928DKT6-F1
#
_entry.id   AF-A0A928DKT6-F1
#
_cell.length_a   1.000
_cell.length_b   1.000
_cell.length_c   1.000
_cell.angle_alpha   90.00
_cell.angle_beta   90.00
_cell.angle_gamma   90.00
#
_symmetry.space_group_name_H-M   'P 1'
#
loop_
_entity.id
_entity.type
_entity.pdbx_description
1 polymer ?
#
loop_
_entity_poly.entity_id
_entity_poly.type
_entity_poly.pdbx_seq_one_letter_code
_entity_poly.pdbx_strand_id
1 'polypeptide(L)'
;MRLISLLVFLLVSTLVVSCQHAPRVGYTERSHVVKKRADLKKKLLQLLPENQKAAAEQEATWLADTAHKASAAIARYNDPIFMNWLNNRAINSKKYRRHRGLCWHYQHDLYRELRRRPLKYFTLGCCVRDQGRGGEHHVVYIKARNGRWPSIVMLDAWWYTGRLVVEDESDAYDWKDDPGTVRKLNKVYPEGHRKPIEHWAMIRKSEGYEDYVPSDSPAARNTPQWKYMQQQMKQGMKRRRGRPYDY
;
A
#
# COMPACT_ATOMS: atom_id res chain seq x y z
N MET A 1 36.91 20.15 16.87
CA MET A 1 35.72 20.56 16.09
C MET A 1 35.47 19.70 14.84
N ARG A 2 36.46 19.41 13.97
CA ARG A 2 36.25 18.60 12.75
C ARG A 2 35.76 17.16 12.97
N LEU A 3 36.19 16.47 14.03
CA LEU A 3 35.73 15.10 14.33
C LEU A 3 34.25 15.04 14.76
N ILE A 4 33.79 16.02 15.54
CA ILE A 4 32.40 16.12 15.99
C ILE A 4 31.50 16.44 14.79
N SER A 5 31.93 17.34 13.90
CA SER A 5 31.22 17.62 12.64
C SER A 5 31.13 16.40 11.73
N LEU A 6 32.20 15.58 11.62
CA LEU A 6 32.19 14.34 10.83
C LEU A 6 31.28 13.27 11.44
N LEU A 7 31.30 13.11 12.76
CA LEU A 7 30.42 12.18 13.49
C LEU A 7 28.95 12.59 13.38
N VAL A 8 28.64 13.88 13.51
CA VAL A 8 27.29 14.41 13.27
C VAL A 8 26.86 14.17 11.83
N PHE A 9 27.74 14.38 10.84
CA PHE A 9 27.42 14.12 9.44
C PHE A 9 27.20 12.62 9.13
N LEU A 10 27.98 11.73 9.75
CA LEU A 10 27.82 10.27 9.66
C LEU A 10 26.55 9.78 10.38
N LEU A 11 26.20 10.35 11.52
CA LEU A 11 24.95 10.07 12.24
C LEU A 11 23.73 10.56 11.45
N VAL A 12 23.78 11.78 10.89
CA VAL A 12 22.70 12.33 10.07
C VAL A 12 22.53 11.53 8.78
N SER A 13 23.62 11.16 8.10
CA SER A 13 23.56 10.34 6.87
C SER A 13 23.02 8.93 7.12
N THR A 14 23.40 8.27 8.21
CA THR A 14 22.87 6.94 8.57
C THR A 14 21.38 6.98 8.96
N LEU A 15 20.94 8.05 9.64
CA LEU A 15 19.53 8.25 9.99
C LEU A 15 18.65 8.49 8.75
N VAL A 16 19.12 9.31 7.80
CA VAL A 16 18.40 9.62 6.56
C VAL A 16 18.23 8.38 5.68
N VAL A 17 19.29 7.56 5.53
CA VAL A 17 19.28 6.33 4.71
C VAL A 17 18.31 5.28 5.23
N SER A 18 18.09 5.22 6.55
CA SER A 18 17.23 4.20 7.17
C SER A 18 15.74 4.37 6.79
N CYS A 19 15.26 5.60 6.62
CA CYS A 19 13.86 5.90 6.24
C CYS A 19 13.58 5.74 4.74
N GLN A 20 14.62 5.49 3.94
CA GLN A 20 14.56 5.45 2.47
C GLN A 20 14.60 4.03 1.89
N HIS A 21 14.70 3.02 2.75
CA HIS A 21 14.60 1.60 2.39
C HIS A 21 13.35 0.96 3.00
N ALA A 22 12.90 -0.12 2.37
CA ALA A 22 11.80 -0.93 2.87
C ALA A 22 12.07 -1.40 4.30
N PRO A 23 11.08 -1.36 5.21
CA PRO A 23 11.26 -1.84 6.57
C PRO A 23 11.63 -3.32 6.60
N ARG A 24 12.65 -3.66 7.39
CA ARG A 24 13.11 -5.04 7.61
C ARG A 24 12.01 -5.90 8.25
N VAL A 25 12.14 -7.22 8.11
CA VAL A 25 11.31 -8.20 8.83
C VAL A 25 11.38 -7.90 10.33
N GLY A 26 10.24 -7.98 11.03
CA GLY A 26 10.11 -7.64 12.44
C GLY A 26 9.94 -6.14 12.75
N TYR A 27 10.00 -5.25 11.74
CA TYR A 27 9.73 -3.81 11.93
C TYR A 27 8.37 -3.55 12.61
N THR A 28 7.35 -4.30 12.23
CA THR A 28 5.97 -4.15 12.70
C THR A 28 5.78 -4.48 14.16
N GLU A 29 6.71 -5.25 14.74
CA GLU A 29 6.69 -5.65 16.15
C GLU A 29 7.45 -4.68 17.06
N ARG A 30 8.08 -3.64 16.49
CA ARG A 30 8.71 -2.58 17.29
C ARG A 30 7.64 -1.82 18.07
N SER A 31 7.94 -1.46 19.32
CA SER A 31 7.02 -0.78 20.24
C SER A 31 6.35 0.47 19.65
N HIS A 32 7.10 1.30 18.93
CA HIS A 32 6.53 2.49 18.28
C HIS A 32 5.54 2.15 17.14
N VAL A 33 5.71 1.02 16.44
CA VAL A 33 4.77 0.57 15.41
C VAL A 33 3.56 -0.10 16.05
N VAL A 34 3.73 -0.84 17.14
CA VAL A 34 2.63 -1.36 17.97
C VAL A 34 1.75 -0.20 18.44
N LYS A 35 2.36 0.90 18.90
CA LYS A 35 1.62 2.13 19.26
C LYS A 35 0.87 2.72 18.06
N LYS A 36 1.50 2.86 16.89
CA LYS A 36 0.83 3.34 15.67
C LYS A 36 -0.36 2.47 15.26
N ARG A 37 -0.28 1.15 15.42
CA ARG A 37 -1.40 0.22 15.18
C ARG A 37 -2.56 0.50 16.15
N ALA A 38 -2.26 0.71 17.44
CA ALA A 38 -3.27 1.09 18.43
C ALA A 38 -3.92 2.46 18.11
N ASP A 39 -3.12 3.43 17.68
CA ASP A 39 -3.60 4.76 17.28
C ASP A 39 -4.51 4.69 16.05
N LEU A 40 -4.14 3.90 15.03
CA LEU A 40 -4.99 3.67 13.86
C LEU A 40 -6.29 2.94 14.24
N LYS A 41 -6.24 1.91 15.09
CA LYS A 41 -7.45 1.26 15.63
C LYS A 41 -8.37 2.29 16.28
N LYS A 42 -7.83 3.16 17.14
CA LYS A 42 -8.60 4.21 17.81
C LYS A 42 -9.25 5.17 16.79
N LYS A 43 -8.49 5.63 15.80
CA LYS A 43 -9.01 6.49 14.71
C LYS A 43 -10.16 5.82 13.95
N LEU A 44 -10.03 4.54 13.61
CA LEU A 44 -11.10 3.80 12.92
C LEU A 44 -12.37 3.72 13.78
N LEU A 45 -12.24 3.43 15.08
CA LEU A 45 -13.39 3.41 15.99
C LEU A 45 -14.06 4.78 16.15
N GLN A 46 -13.30 5.88 16.00
CA GLN A 46 -13.86 7.23 16.03
C GLN A 46 -14.73 7.56 14.81
N LEU A 47 -14.63 6.81 13.71
CA LEU A 47 -15.53 6.94 12.56
C LEU A 47 -16.94 6.39 12.85
N LEU A 48 -17.10 5.60 13.91
CA LEU A 48 -18.33 4.89 14.22
C LEU A 48 -19.11 5.57 15.35
N PRO A 49 -20.46 5.47 15.34
CA PRO A 49 -21.27 5.86 16.49
C PRO A 49 -20.94 4.98 17.71
N GLU A 50 -21.12 5.54 18.92
CA GLU A 50 -20.69 4.91 20.18
C GLU A 50 -21.21 3.47 20.36
N ASN A 51 -22.47 3.25 20.00
CA ASN A 51 -23.13 1.94 20.10
C ASN A 51 -22.54 0.85 19.19
N GLN A 52 -21.70 1.20 18.20
CA GLN A 52 -21.06 0.24 17.31
C GLN A 52 -19.59 -0.01 17.66
N LYS A 53 -18.94 0.83 18.46
CA LYS A 53 -17.49 0.79 18.69
C LYS A 53 -17.03 -0.53 19.28
N ALA A 54 -17.70 -1.04 20.31
CA ALA A 54 -17.36 -2.31 20.95
C ALA A 54 -17.46 -3.49 19.96
N ALA A 55 -18.54 -3.54 19.16
CA ALA A 55 -18.75 -4.61 18.21
C ALA A 55 -17.79 -4.56 17.00
N ALA A 56 -17.29 -3.37 16.66
CA ALA A 56 -16.32 -3.15 15.59
C ALA A 56 -14.86 -3.34 16.02
N GLU A 57 -14.58 -3.54 17.31
CA GLU A 57 -13.23 -3.52 17.87
C GLU A 57 -12.29 -4.54 17.21
N GLN A 58 -12.76 -5.76 17.00
CA GLN A 58 -11.98 -6.81 16.34
C GLN A 58 -11.71 -6.50 14.86
N GLU A 59 -12.66 -5.87 14.17
CA GLU A 59 -12.51 -5.47 12.77
C GLU A 59 -11.52 -4.31 12.63
N ALA A 60 -11.65 -3.28 13.48
CA ALA A 60 -10.71 -2.15 13.54
C ALA A 60 -9.28 -2.60 13.90
N THR A 61 -9.15 -3.54 14.84
CA THR A 61 -7.85 -4.14 15.19
C THR A 61 -7.25 -4.85 13.99
N TRP A 62 -8.03 -5.68 13.29
CA TRP A 62 -7.56 -6.40 12.10
C TRP A 62 -7.13 -5.46 10.98
N LEU A 63 -7.91 -4.40 10.71
CA LEU A 63 -7.58 -3.39 9.70
C LEU A 63 -6.27 -2.67 10.03
N ALA A 64 -6.09 -2.24 11.29
CA ALA A 64 -4.90 -1.54 11.72
C ALA A 64 -3.64 -2.43 11.65
N ASP A 65 -3.75 -3.67 12.14
CA ASP A 65 -2.67 -4.66 12.08
C ASP A 65 -2.29 -4.97 10.63
N THR A 66 -3.29 -5.25 9.79
CA THR A 66 -3.08 -5.61 8.39
C THR A 66 -2.49 -4.44 7.63
N ALA A 67 -2.99 -3.21 7.80
CA ALA A 67 -2.48 -2.05 7.08
C ALA A 67 -0.98 -1.82 7.34
N HIS A 68 -0.55 -1.87 8.60
CA HIS A 68 0.86 -1.69 8.95
C HIS A 68 1.76 -2.83 8.46
N LYS A 69 1.31 -4.09 8.63
CA LYS A 69 2.08 -5.27 8.20
C LYS A 69 2.18 -5.37 6.68
N ALA A 70 1.06 -5.17 5.99
CA ALA A 70 0.98 -5.16 4.54
C ALA A 70 1.84 -4.04 3.94
N SER A 71 1.74 -2.80 4.46
CA SER A 71 2.52 -1.67 3.96
C SER A 71 4.03 -1.96 3.93
N ALA A 72 4.56 -2.49 5.04
CA ALA A 72 5.96 -2.87 5.12
C ALA A 72 6.31 -4.04 4.18
N ALA A 73 5.44 -5.05 4.07
CA ALA A 73 5.63 -6.19 3.19
C ALA A 73 5.61 -5.81 1.70
N ILE A 74 4.68 -4.94 1.30
CA ILE A 74 4.55 -4.42 -0.06
C ILE A 74 5.82 -3.67 -0.47
N ALA A 75 6.38 -2.86 0.43
CA ALA A 75 7.65 -2.19 0.15
C ALA A 75 8.82 -3.17 0.03
N ARG A 76 8.91 -4.18 0.90
CA ARG A 76 9.94 -5.23 0.76
C ARG A 76 9.82 -5.96 -0.58
N TYR A 77 8.60 -6.20 -1.04
CA TYR A 77 8.36 -6.88 -2.31
C TYR A 77 8.68 -6.00 -3.53
N ASN A 78 8.27 -4.72 -3.49
CA ASN A 78 8.50 -3.80 -4.61
C ASN A 78 9.96 -3.28 -4.68
N ASP A 79 10.77 -3.48 -3.63
CA ASP A 79 12.17 -3.06 -3.52
C ASP A 79 12.45 -1.66 -4.11
N PRO A 80 11.74 -0.63 -3.60
CA PRO A 80 11.86 0.73 -4.14
C PRO A 80 13.28 1.27 -3.97
N ILE A 81 13.75 2.00 -4.98
CA ILE A 81 15.00 2.76 -4.86
C ILE A 81 14.73 4.01 -4.01
N PHE A 82 15.77 4.39 -3.25
CA PHE A 82 15.94 5.65 -2.54
C PHE A 82 15.14 6.83 -3.11
N MET A 83 14.37 7.50 -2.25
CA MET A 83 13.46 8.62 -2.55
C MET A 83 12.34 8.31 -3.55
N ASN A 84 11.10 8.52 -3.10
CA ASN A 84 9.87 8.23 -3.82
C ASN A 84 9.80 8.82 -5.25
N TRP A 85 10.32 10.02 -5.48
CA TRP A 85 10.36 10.65 -6.81
C TRP A 85 11.37 9.99 -7.76
N LEU A 86 12.54 9.58 -7.26
CA LEU A 86 13.54 8.83 -8.02
C LEU A 86 13.01 7.45 -8.39
N ASN A 87 12.30 6.79 -7.46
CA ASN A 87 11.66 5.51 -7.74
C ASN A 87 10.62 5.63 -8.86
N ASN A 88 9.77 6.67 -8.82
CA ASN A 88 8.82 6.95 -9.91
C ASN A 88 9.53 7.16 -11.25
N ARG A 89 10.60 7.95 -11.28
CA ARG A 89 11.38 8.15 -12.50
C ARG A 89 12.05 6.87 -12.99
N ALA A 90 12.52 6.02 -12.08
CA ALA A 90 13.14 4.74 -12.42
C ALA A 90 12.13 3.76 -13.03
N ILE A 91 10.93 3.63 -12.45
CA ILE A 91 9.87 2.74 -12.97
C ILE A 91 9.34 3.21 -14.32
N ASN A 92 9.21 4.52 -14.48
CA ASN A 92 8.73 5.13 -15.71
C ASN A 92 9.80 5.19 -16.80
N SER A 93 11.06 4.86 -16.49
CA SER A 93 12.16 4.81 -17.44
C SER A 93 12.42 3.39 -17.94
N LYS A 94 12.63 3.24 -19.25
CA LYS A 94 13.03 1.96 -19.88
C LYS A 94 14.38 1.44 -19.35
N LYS A 95 15.22 2.31 -18.78
CA LYS A 95 16.59 1.99 -18.37
C LYS A 95 16.67 1.05 -17.17
N TYR A 96 15.74 1.14 -16.22
CA TYR A 96 15.88 0.45 -14.92
C TYR A 96 15.14 -0.89 -14.86
N ARG A 97 14.39 -1.27 -15.91
CA ARG A 97 13.63 -2.54 -16.01
C ARG A 97 12.83 -2.89 -14.74
N ARG A 98 12.32 -1.85 -14.06
CA ARG A 98 11.53 -1.99 -12.83
C ARG A 98 10.08 -2.25 -13.22
N HIS A 99 9.50 -3.29 -12.63
CA HIS A 99 8.12 -3.67 -12.94
C HIS A 99 7.08 -2.84 -12.16
N ARG A 100 7.43 -2.35 -10.97
CA ARG A 100 6.47 -1.78 -10.00
C ARG A 100 7.11 -0.78 -9.05
N GLY A 101 6.25 -0.09 -8.29
CA GLY A 101 6.63 0.73 -7.13
C GLY A 101 6.09 2.17 -7.14
N LEU A 102 5.17 2.48 -8.07
CA LEU A 102 4.42 3.74 -8.09
C LEU A 102 3.38 3.78 -6.96
N CYS A 103 2.93 4.97 -6.57
CA CYS A 103 1.92 5.15 -5.51
C CYS A 103 0.65 4.32 -5.75
N TRP A 104 0.10 4.33 -6.96
CA TRP A 104 -1.09 3.54 -7.29
C TRP A 104 -0.86 2.02 -7.22
N HIS A 105 0.38 1.54 -7.43
CA HIS A 105 0.70 0.12 -7.19
C HIS A 105 0.54 -0.25 -5.72
N TYR A 106 0.99 0.62 -4.81
CA TYR A 106 0.86 0.43 -3.38
C TYR A 106 -0.59 0.56 -2.93
N GLN A 107 -1.37 1.49 -3.50
CA GLN A 107 -2.80 1.59 -3.26
C GLN A 107 -3.51 0.27 -3.61
N HIS A 108 -3.28 -0.26 -4.81
CA HIS A 108 -3.89 -1.53 -5.25
C HIS A 108 -3.47 -2.72 -4.37
N ASP A 109 -2.19 -2.79 -3.99
CA ASP A 109 -1.67 -3.85 -3.15
C ASP A 109 -2.20 -3.76 -1.72
N LEU A 110 -2.28 -2.57 -1.13
CA LEU A 110 -2.85 -2.39 0.20
C LEU A 110 -4.35 -2.72 0.19
N TYR A 111 -5.08 -2.29 -0.85
CA TYR A 111 -6.48 -2.63 -1.02
C TYR A 111 -6.67 -4.15 -1.06
N ARG A 112 -5.85 -4.87 -1.85
CA ARG A 112 -5.82 -6.35 -1.86
C ARG A 112 -5.67 -6.91 -0.45
N GLU A 113 -4.70 -6.45 0.33
CA GLU A 113 -4.48 -7.00 1.68
C GLU A 113 -5.67 -6.75 2.62
N LEU A 114 -6.27 -5.56 2.56
CA LEU A 114 -7.43 -5.19 3.37
C LEU A 114 -8.74 -5.86 2.91
N ARG A 115 -8.79 -6.41 1.69
CA ARG A 115 -9.98 -7.07 1.14
C ARG A 115 -10.08 -8.57 1.45
N ARG A 116 -9.10 -9.12 2.16
CA ARG A 116 -9.03 -10.54 2.54
C ARG A 116 -10.07 -10.99 3.56
N ARG A 117 -10.81 -10.06 4.16
CA ARG A 117 -11.89 -10.33 5.11
C ARG A 117 -13.13 -9.52 4.72
N PRO A 118 -14.33 -10.09 4.87
CA PRO A 118 -15.56 -9.31 4.83
C PRO A 118 -15.57 -8.30 5.99
N LEU A 119 -15.82 -7.03 5.67
CA LEU A 119 -15.95 -5.96 6.64
C LEU A 119 -17.44 -5.70 6.88
N LYS A 120 -17.85 -5.55 8.13
CA LYS A 120 -19.24 -5.27 8.52
C LYS A 120 -19.44 -3.80 8.87
N TYR A 121 -18.47 -3.20 9.55
CA TYR A 121 -18.57 -1.85 10.12
C TYR A 121 -17.87 -0.81 9.25
N PHE A 122 -16.92 -1.23 8.42
CA PHE A 122 -16.15 -0.35 7.56
C PHE A 122 -16.35 -0.63 6.07
N THR A 123 -16.01 0.36 5.26
CA THR A 123 -15.91 0.28 3.81
C THR A 123 -14.54 0.77 3.37
N LEU A 124 -13.93 0.05 2.42
CA LEU A 124 -12.67 0.44 1.79
C LEU A 124 -12.96 1.23 0.51
N GLY A 125 -12.20 2.29 0.28
CA GLY A 125 -12.19 2.99 -0.98
C GLY A 125 -10.78 3.35 -1.44
N CYS A 126 -10.70 3.95 -2.61
CA CYS A 126 -9.47 4.46 -3.21
C CYS A 126 -9.68 5.94 -3.46
N CYS A 127 -8.69 6.77 -3.17
CA CYS A 127 -8.73 8.18 -3.52
C CYS A 127 -7.42 8.61 -4.18
N VAL A 128 -7.53 9.69 -4.94
CA VAL A 128 -6.44 10.31 -5.67
C VAL A 128 -6.45 11.80 -5.39
N ARG A 129 -5.29 12.39 -5.10
CA ARG A 129 -5.12 13.85 -5.14
C ARG A 129 -4.49 14.27 -6.43
N ASP A 130 -4.72 15.52 -6.84
CA ASP A 130 -4.02 16.17 -7.95
C ASP A 130 -4.05 15.36 -9.25
N GLN A 131 -5.18 14.70 -9.52
CA GLN A 131 -5.32 13.79 -10.66
C GLN A 131 -4.98 14.47 -11.99
N GLY A 132 -4.11 13.83 -12.78
CA GLY A 132 -3.59 14.35 -14.05
C GLY A 132 -2.49 15.41 -13.89
N ARG A 133 -2.01 15.69 -12.68
CA ARG A 133 -0.98 16.71 -12.39
C ARG A 133 0.29 16.08 -11.79
N GLY A 134 1.39 16.83 -11.76
CA GLY A 134 2.67 16.34 -11.24
C GLY A 134 2.66 15.92 -9.76
N GLY A 135 1.67 16.37 -8.98
CA GLY A 135 1.44 15.99 -7.58
C GLY A 135 0.57 14.75 -7.38
N GLU A 136 0.14 14.10 -8.47
CA GLU A 136 -0.80 12.99 -8.42
C GLU A 136 -0.34 11.91 -7.46
N HIS A 137 -1.22 11.56 -6.51
CA HIS A 137 -0.91 10.58 -5.49
C HIS A 137 -2.13 9.77 -5.10
N HIS A 138 -1.93 8.46 -4.92
CA HIS A 138 -2.99 7.48 -4.79
C HIS A 138 -2.87 6.74 -3.46
N VAL A 139 -3.95 6.69 -2.69
CA VAL A 139 -3.99 6.02 -1.37
C VAL A 139 -5.30 5.26 -1.16
N VAL A 140 -5.30 4.30 -0.24
CA VAL A 140 -6.55 3.64 0.19
C VAL A 140 -7.14 4.48 1.32
N TYR A 141 -8.45 4.56 1.41
CA TYR A 141 -9.09 5.10 2.60
C TYR A 141 -10.06 4.09 3.21
N ILE A 142 -10.33 4.28 4.50
CA ILE A 142 -11.34 3.54 5.26
C ILE A 142 -12.37 4.54 5.77
N LYS A 143 -13.64 4.19 5.62
CA LYS A 143 -14.76 4.93 6.21
C LYS A 143 -15.71 4.01 6.95
N ALA A 144 -16.56 4.57 7.81
CA ALA A 144 -17.70 3.83 8.34
C ALA A 144 -18.58 3.29 7.20
N ARG A 145 -19.22 2.12 7.38
CA ARG A 145 -19.99 1.43 6.34
C ARG A 145 -20.98 2.34 5.62
N ASN A 146 -21.70 3.13 6.39
CA ASN A 146 -22.70 4.10 5.93
C ASN A 146 -22.19 5.55 5.99
N GLY A 147 -20.90 5.73 6.25
CA GLY A 147 -20.24 7.04 6.30
C GLY A 147 -20.17 7.68 4.92
N ARG A 148 -20.21 9.01 4.90
CA ARG A 148 -20.00 9.81 3.70
C ARG A 148 -18.56 10.32 3.66
N TRP A 149 -18.02 10.48 2.45
CA TRP A 149 -16.88 11.35 2.23
C TRP A 149 -17.26 12.77 2.70
N PRO A 150 -16.42 13.53 3.43
CA PRO A 150 -14.99 13.33 3.70
C PRO A 150 -14.64 12.58 5.02
N SER A 151 -15.62 11.96 5.71
CA SER A 151 -15.37 11.29 7.00
C SER A 151 -14.65 9.95 6.80
N ILE A 152 -13.33 10.03 6.60
CA ILE A 152 -12.46 8.93 6.21
C ILE A 152 -11.14 8.96 7.00
N VAL A 153 -10.44 7.83 6.99
CA VAL A 153 -9.03 7.71 7.37
C VAL A 153 -8.25 7.24 6.15
N MET A 154 -7.29 8.05 5.68
CA MET A 154 -6.42 7.72 4.55
C MET A 154 -5.21 6.93 5.00
N LEU A 155 -4.85 5.93 4.19
CA LEU A 155 -3.79 4.96 4.43
C LEU A 155 -2.80 4.99 3.27
N ASP A 156 -1.67 5.64 3.50
CA ASP A 156 -0.59 5.73 2.52
C ASP A 156 0.51 4.72 2.83
N ALA A 157 0.54 3.65 2.04
CA ALA A 157 1.58 2.64 2.11
C ALA A 157 2.84 2.99 1.30
N TRP A 158 2.79 3.99 0.44
CA TRP A 158 3.88 4.35 -0.46
C TRP A 158 4.84 5.34 0.16
N TRP A 159 4.33 6.28 0.97
CA TRP A 159 5.17 7.24 1.68
C TRP A 159 6.16 6.51 2.61
N TYR A 160 7.38 7.04 2.70
CA TYR A 160 8.45 6.53 3.56
C TYR A 160 8.74 5.04 3.35
N THR A 161 8.54 4.58 2.11
CA THR A 161 8.99 3.28 1.65
C THR A 161 8.29 2.12 2.39
N GLY A 162 6.96 2.17 2.57
CA GLY A 162 6.23 1.11 3.30
C GLY A 162 6.11 1.32 4.80
N ARG A 163 6.43 2.51 5.30
CA ARG A 163 6.07 2.91 6.66
C ARG A 163 4.75 3.63 6.57
N LEU A 164 3.67 2.89 6.84
CA LEU A 164 2.30 3.41 6.73
C LEU A 164 2.16 4.80 7.36
N VAL A 165 1.75 5.76 6.52
CA VAL A 165 1.31 7.08 6.94
C VAL A 165 -0.21 7.05 7.02
N VAL A 166 -0.73 7.57 8.13
CA VAL A 166 -2.16 7.61 8.43
C VAL A 166 -2.53 9.07 8.55
N GLU A 167 -3.43 9.52 7.69
CA GLU A 167 -3.86 10.92 7.62
C GLU A 167 -5.38 10.97 7.62
N ASP A 168 -5.92 12.06 8.14
CA ASP A 168 -7.32 12.42 7.93
C ASP A 168 -7.40 13.25 6.64
N GLU A 169 -8.59 13.36 6.04
CA GLU A 169 -8.76 14.28 4.91
C GLU A 169 -8.46 15.72 5.34
N SER A 170 -7.74 16.46 4.50
CA SER A 170 -7.42 17.86 4.74
C SER A 170 -7.58 18.65 3.45
N ASP A 171 -7.96 19.92 3.59
CA ASP A 171 -8.12 20.86 2.47
C ASP A 171 -6.79 21.24 1.81
N ALA A 172 -5.66 20.78 2.36
CA ALA A 172 -4.32 21.06 1.83
C ALA A 172 -4.08 20.44 0.43
N TYR A 173 -4.87 19.43 0.05
CA TYR A 173 -4.76 18.74 -1.23
C TYR A 173 -6.14 18.45 -1.83
N ASP A 174 -6.26 18.48 -3.16
CA ASP A 174 -7.50 18.20 -3.91
C ASP A 174 -7.77 16.68 -3.98
N TRP A 175 -8.01 16.05 -2.83
CA TRP A 175 -8.36 14.63 -2.74
C TRP A 175 -9.74 14.35 -3.31
N LYS A 176 -9.83 13.31 -4.15
CA LYS A 176 -11.08 12.86 -4.78
C LYS A 176 -11.26 11.36 -4.59
N ASP A 177 -12.49 10.96 -4.31
CA ASP A 177 -12.89 9.55 -4.33
C ASP A 177 -12.70 8.96 -5.75
N ASP A 178 -12.20 7.72 -5.83
CA ASP A 178 -12.01 6.98 -7.07
C ASP A 178 -12.80 5.66 -7.06
N PRO A 179 -14.13 5.73 -7.23
CA PRO A 179 -14.97 4.55 -7.28
C PRO A 179 -14.70 3.70 -8.53
N GLY A 180 -14.06 4.26 -9.57
CA GLY A 180 -13.66 3.53 -10.77
C GLY A 180 -12.60 2.49 -10.46
N THR A 181 -11.56 2.88 -9.72
CA THR A 181 -10.52 1.96 -9.25
C THR A 181 -11.09 0.93 -8.27
N VAL A 182 -11.95 1.34 -7.34
CA VAL A 182 -12.64 0.39 -6.43
C VAL A 182 -13.41 -0.68 -7.20
N ARG A 183 -14.18 -0.31 -8.23
CA ARG A 183 -14.91 -1.28 -9.06
C ARG A 183 -13.97 -2.26 -9.78
N LYS A 184 -12.84 -1.77 -10.30
CA LYS A 184 -11.83 -2.64 -10.95
C LYS A 184 -11.21 -3.59 -9.94
N LEU A 185 -10.79 -3.09 -8.78
CA LEU A 185 -10.16 -3.89 -7.74
C LEU A 185 -11.11 -4.93 -7.15
N ASN A 186 -12.38 -4.61 -6.92
CA ASN A 186 -13.37 -5.58 -6.44
C ASN A 186 -13.56 -6.77 -7.39
N LYS A 187 -13.41 -6.59 -8.72
CA LYS A 187 -13.47 -7.70 -9.68
C LYS A 187 -12.27 -8.64 -9.53
N VAL A 188 -11.08 -8.08 -9.32
CA VAL A 188 -9.84 -8.86 -9.18
C VAL A 188 -9.70 -9.47 -7.78
N TYR A 189 -10.16 -8.73 -6.78
CA TYR A 189 -10.05 -8.99 -5.35
C TYR A 189 -11.44 -8.96 -4.72
N PRO A 190 -12.29 -9.98 -4.96
CA PRO A 190 -13.54 -10.11 -4.24
C PRO A 190 -13.30 -10.28 -2.72
N GLU A 191 -14.30 -10.02 -1.89
CA GLU A 191 -14.14 -10.18 -0.44
C GLU A 191 -13.67 -11.61 -0.11
N GLY A 192 -12.68 -11.73 0.78
CA GLY A 192 -12.19 -13.05 1.18
C GLY A 192 -11.27 -13.73 0.15
N HIS A 193 -10.81 -13.02 -0.89
CA HIS A 193 -9.93 -13.61 -1.88
C HIS A 193 -8.64 -14.20 -1.27
N ARG A 194 -8.02 -15.12 -2.01
CA ARG A 194 -6.79 -15.81 -1.60
C ARG A 194 -5.55 -15.52 -2.41
N LYS A 195 -5.62 -14.48 -3.25
CA LYS A 195 -4.49 -14.00 -4.05
C LYS A 195 -3.29 -13.63 -3.13
N PRO A 196 -2.08 -14.14 -3.42
CA PRO A 196 -0.90 -13.86 -2.62
C PRO A 196 -0.35 -12.45 -2.90
N ILE A 197 0.64 -12.02 -2.12
CA ILE A 197 1.25 -10.67 -2.25
C ILE A 197 1.87 -10.42 -3.63
N GLU A 198 2.30 -11.48 -4.31
CA GLU A 198 2.88 -11.40 -5.66
C GLU A 198 1.83 -11.15 -6.74
N HIS A 199 0.53 -11.31 -6.46
CA HIS A 199 -0.51 -11.07 -7.44
C HIS A 199 -0.79 -9.58 -7.62
N TRP A 200 -0.86 -9.14 -8.87
CA TRP A 200 -1.01 -7.75 -9.27
C TRP A 200 -2.33 -7.56 -9.99
N ALA A 201 -3.04 -6.47 -9.70
CA ALA A 201 -4.33 -6.21 -10.35
C ALA A 201 -4.17 -5.77 -11.81
N MET A 202 -3.14 -4.97 -12.06
CA MET A 202 -2.83 -4.38 -13.36
C MET A 202 -1.45 -4.86 -13.81
N ILE A 203 -1.34 -5.12 -15.11
CA ILE A 203 -0.16 -5.62 -15.78
C ILE A 203 0.18 -4.68 -16.93
N ARG A 204 1.41 -4.23 -16.96
CA ARG A 204 2.00 -3.46 -18.04
C ARG A 204 2.10 -4.34 -19.29
N LYS A 205 1.50 -3.87 -20.38
CA LYS A 205 1.45 -4.53 -21.68
C LYS A 205 2.73 -4.33 -22.48
N SER A 206 3.34 -3.15 -22.40
CA SER A 206 4.55 -2.78 -23.14
C SER A 206 5.49 -1.91 -22.31
N GLU A 207 6.75 -1.74 -22.74
CA GLU A 207 7.71 -0.82 -22.10
C GLU A 207 7.35 0.67 -22.25
N GLY A 208 6.19 1.02 -22.82
CA GLY A 208 5.65 2.38 -22.91
C GLY A 208 5.06 2.90 -21.60
N TYR A 209 4.73 4.19 -21.57
CA TYR A 209 4.38 4.96 -20.37
C TYR A 209 2.97 4.67 -19.81
N GLU A 210 2.04 4.11 -20.60
CA GLU A 210 0.60 4.11 -20.21
C GLU A 210 -0.19 2.82 -20.45
N ASP A 211 0.41 1.75 -20.96
CA ASP A 211 -0.38 0.57 -21.35
C ASP A 211 -0.47 -0.45 -20.21
N TYR A 212 -1.32 -0.21 -19.21
CA TYR A 212 -1.67 -1.18 -18.17
C TYR A 212 -3.04 -1.81 -18.44
N VAL A 213 -3.10 -3.13 -18.41
CA VAL A 213 -4.31 -3.92 -18.60
C VAL A 213 -4.63 -4.73 -17.34
N PRO A 214 -5.91 -5.06 -17.07
CA PRO A 214 -6.26 -5.98 -15.99
C PRO A 214 -5.52 -7.32 -16.12
N SER A 215 -5.06 -7.86 -14.99
CA SER A 215 -4.25 -9.09 -14.94
C SER A 215 -4.94 -10.36 -15.44
N ASP A 216 -6.27 -10.36 -15.45
CA ASP A 216 -7.15 -11.41 -15.95
C ASP A 216 -7.48 -11.27 -17.45
N SER A 217 -7.17 -10.11 -18.05
CA SER A 217 -7.43 -9.86 -19.46
C SER A 217 -6.57 -10.74 -20.38
N PRO A 218 -7.07 -11.12 -21.57
CA PRO A 218 -6.26 -11.83 -22.57
C PRO A 218 -4.98 -11.08 -22.95
N ALA A 219 -5.05 -9.74 -22.99
CA ALA A 219 -3.91 -8.87 -23.30
C ALA A 219 -2.77 -8.98 -22.27
N ALA A 220 -3.05 -9.35 -21.01
CA ALA A 220 -2.04 -9.51 -19.98
C ALA A 220 -1.21 -10.79 -20.15
N ARG A 221 -1.82 -11.90 -20.59
CA ARG A 221 -1.23 -13.25 -20.50
C ARG A 221 0.09 -13.42 -21.26
N ASN A 222 0.30 -12.63 -22.30
CA ASN A 222 1.49 -12.71 -23.14
C ASN A 222 2.59 -11.74 -22.73
N THR A 223 2.36 -10.87 -21.75
CA THR A 223 3.31 -9.83 -21.38
C THR A 223 4.46 -10.39 -20.53
N PRO A 224 5.68 -9.83 -20.63
CA PRO A 224 6.79 -10.20 -19.76
C PRO A 224 6.44 -10.02 -18.27
N GLN A 225 5.71 -8.96 -17.92
CA GLN A 225 5.34 -8.68 -16.54
C GLN A 225 4.37 -9.74 -15.98
N TRP A 226 3.41 -10.22 -16.78
CA TRP A 226 2.51 -11.29 -16.34
C TRP A 226 3.26 -12.60 -16.12
N LYS A 227 4.15 -12.98 -17.04
CA LYS A 227 4.99 -14.18 -16.89
C LYS A 227 5.85 -14.12 -15.63
N TYR A 228 6.46 -12.95 -15.38
CA TYR A 228 7.21 -12.71 -14.16
C TYR A 228 6.32 -12.83 -12.91
N MET A 229 5.13 -12.22 -12.91
CA MET A 229 4.17 -12.34 -11.81
C MET A 229 3.84 -13.81 -11.49
N GLN A 230 3.53 -14.63 -12.51
CA GLN A 230 3.23 -16.05 -12.33
C GLN A 230 4.42 -16.83 -11.75
N GLN A 231 5.63 -16.53 -12.23
CA GLN A 231 6.85 -17.12 -11.68
C GLN A 231 7.05 -16.76 -10.21
N GLN A 232 6.86 -15.49 -9.85
CA GLN A 232 6.96 -15.01 -8.47
C GLN A 232 5.89 -15.65 -7.57
N MET A 233 4.66 -15.79 -8.05
CA MET A 233 3.60 -16.50 -7.31
C MET A 233 3.99 -17.95 -7.02
N LYS A 234 4.51 -18.68 -8.02
CA LYS A 234 4.97 -20.07 -7.85
C LYS A 234 6.12 -20.17 -6.82
N GLN A 235 7.09 -19.26 -6.87
CA GLN A 235 8.21 -19.21 -5.93
C GLN A 235 7.76 -18.81 -4.52
N GLY A 236 6.89 -17.80 -4.40
CA GLY A 236 6.33 -17.33 -3.14
C GLY A 236 5.56 -18.43 -2.40
N MET A 237 4.72 -19.19 -3.12
CA MET A 237 3.99 -20.32 -2.53
C MET A 237 4.92 -21.41 -1.98
N LYS A 238 6.02 -21.71 -2.68
CA LYS A 238 7.05 -22.64 -2.16
C LYS A 238 7.69 -22.10 -0.89
N ARG A 239 8.15 -20.84 -0.90
CA ARG A 239 8.81 -20.20 0.26
C ARG A 239 7.92 -20.18 1.50
N ARG A 240 6.62 -19.93 1.32
CA ARG A 240 5.65 -19.85 2.42
C ARG A 240 5.00 -21.18 2.79
N ARG A 241 5.50 -22.31 2.26
CA ARG A 241 4.95 -23.66 2.50
C ARG A 241 3.43 -23.71 2.25
N GLY A 242 2.98 -23.05 1.18
CA GLY A 242 1.56 -23.01 0.82
C GLY A 242 0.72 -21.96 1.57
N ARG A 243 1.30 -21.10 2.41
CA ARG A 243 0.58 -20.01 3.11
C ARG A 243 0.67 -18.71 2.30
N PRO A 244 -0.37 -18.30 1.56
CA PRO A 244 -0.29 -17.14 0.65
C PRO A 244 -0.14 -15.78 1.34
N TYR A 245 -0.23 -15.74 2.68
CA TYR A 245 -0.49 -14.52 3.44
C TYR A 245 0.55 -14.19 4.50
N ASP A 246 1.53 -15.07 4.70
CA ASP A 246 2.58 -14.85 5.70
C ASP A 246 3.67 -13.97 5.07
N TYR A 247 3.98 -12.81 5.66
CA TYR A 247 4.95 -11.82 5.16
C TYR A 247 5.87 -11.23 6.24
#